data_AF-A0A354EKJ5-F1
#
_entry.id   AF-A0A354EKJ5-F1
#
_cell.length_a   1.000
_cell.length_b   1.000
_cell.length_c   1.000
_cell.angle_alpha   90.00
_cell.angle_beta   90.00
_cell.angle_gamma   90.00
#
_symmetry.space_group_name_H-M   'P 1'
#
loop_
_entity.id
_entity.type
_entity.pdbx_description
1 polymer ?
#
loop_
_entity_poly.entity_id
_entity_poly.type
_entity_poly.pdbx_seq_one_letter_code
_entity_poly.pdbx_strand_id
1 'polypeptide(L)'
;MNVEIKLSGITVNTLARMQIIFGNRLKIVNFSENTQLFDVIFISEFPDDNEPSLDEMFGLVIRVVNEVNIKTLNCSVDNIGLLSHTVNCLKRADINTVKDLIGQTERDLVRIMGVSSSTIEDIRKVLAKVGFTLKG
;
A
#
# COMPACT_ATOMS: atom_id res chain seq x y z
N MET A 1 18.78 -2.40 22.05
CA MET A 1 19.41 -3.17 20.95
C MET A 1 18.81 -2.81 19.57
N ASN A 2 19.58 -2.87 18.46
CA ASN A 2 19.05 -2.72 17.09
C ASN A 2 18.55 -4.07 16.56
N VAL A 3 17.32 -4.10 16.08
CA VAL A 3 16.72 -5.29 15.46
C VAL A 3 16.47 -5.01 14.00
N GLU A 4 16.95 -5.93 13.15
CA GLU A 4 16.79 -5.87 11.70
C GLU A 4 15.74 -6.87 11.24
N ILE A 5 14.65 -6.37 10.67
CA ILE A 5 13.56 -7.17 10.12
C ILE A 5 13.67 -7.15 8.60
N LYS A 6 13.97 -8.31 8.00
CA LYS A 6 14.01 -8.46 6.55
C LYS A 6 12.60 -8.68 6.01
N LEU A 7 12.17 -7.81 5.09
CA LEU A 7 10.93 -7.93 4.33
C LEU A 7 11.29 -8.14 2.85
N SER A 8 10.63 -9.09 2.21
CA SER A 8 10.87 -9.46 0.81
C SER A 8 9.61 -9.30 -0.03
N GLY A 9 9.78 -9.14 -1.34
CA GLY A 9 8.66 -9.07 -2.28
C GLY A 9 7.93 -7.73 -2.29
N ILE A 10 8.60 -6.64 -1.94
CA ILE A 10 8.00 -5.30 -1.85
C ILE A 10 7.97 -4.64 -3.24
N THR A 11 6.82 -4.13 -3.67
CA THR A 11 6.72 -3.40 -4.96
C THR A 11 7.34 -2.00 -4.88
N VAL A 12 7.72 -1.40 -6.01
CA VAL A 12 8.24 -0.01 -6.09
C VAL A 12 7.33 0.99 -5.36
N ASN A 13 6.00 0.89 -5.57
CA ASN A 13 5.03 1.82 -4.97
C ASN A 13 4.95 1.63 -3.45
N THR A 14 4.95 0.38 -2.98
CA THR A 14 4.97 0.09 -1.54
C THR A 14 6.27 0.57 -0.91
N LEU A 15 7.41 0.37 -1.59
CA LEU A 15 8.71 0.85 -1.14
C LEU A 15 8.76 2.38 -0.99
N ALA A 16 8.31 3.13 -2.00
CA ALA A 16 8.28 4.59 -1.95
C ALA A 16 7.45 5.10 -0.75
N ARG A 17 6.32 4.44 -0.46
CA ARG A 17 5.51 4.75 0.72
C ARG A 17 6.23 4.40 2.01
N MET A 18 6.81 3.20 2.10
CA MET A 18 7.61 2.79 3.26
C MET A 18 8.77 3.77 3.52
N GLN A 19 9.41 4.31 2.49
CA GLN A 19 10.46 5.32 2.63
C GLN A 19 9.94 6.62 3.24
N ILE A 20 8.77 7.10 2.83
CA ILE A 20 8.14 8.30 3.44
C ILE A 20 7.81 8.06 4.92
N ILE A 21 7.41 6.84 5.27
CA ILE A 21 6.95 6.46 6.61
C ILE A 21 8.10 6.24 7.57
N PHE A 22 9.07 5.43 7.14
CA PHE A 22 10.13 4.93 8.01
C PHE A 22 11.44 5.68 7.84
N GLY A 23 11.63 6.40 6.73
CA GLY A 23 12.81 7.22 6.49
C GLY A 23 14.10 6.41 6.59
N ASN A 24 15.03 6.87 7.42
CA ASN A 24 16.33 6.23 7.68
C ASN A 24 16.23 4.85 8.35
N ARG A 25 15.07 4.48 8.90
CA ARG A 25 14.83 3.14 9.48
C ARG A 25 14.57 2.07 8.42
N LEU A 26 14.46 2.43 7.14
CA LEU A 26 14.30 1.48 6.05
C LEU A 26 15.54 1.49 5.14
N LYS A 27 16.13 0.31 4.94
CA LYS A 27 17.25 0.11 4.01
C LYS A 27 16.84 -0.82 2.88
N ILE A 28 17.10 -0.43 1.64
CA ILE A 28 16.96 -1.33 0.48
C ILE A 28 18.18 -2.23 0.44
N VAL A 29 17.96 -3.54 0.36
CA VAL A 29 19.03 -4.54 0.34
C VAL A 29 19.20 -5.15 -1.03
N ASN A 30 18.09 -5.37 -1.75
CA ASN A 30 18.12 -6.05 -3.03
C ASN A 30 16.96 -5.61 -3.92
N PHE A 31 17.15 -5.72 -5.24
CA PHE A 31 16.13 -5.55 -6.25
C PHE A 31 16.22 -6.72 -7.24
N SER A 32 15.12 -7.46 -7.38
CA SER A 32 15.00 -8.54 -8.36
C SER A 32 14.49 -7.96 -9.68
N GLU A 33 15.35 -7.91 -10.69
CA GLU A 33 14.97 -7.43 -12.03
C GLU A 33 13.89 -8.31 -12.67
N ASN A 34 13.92 -9.62 -12.43
CA ASN A 34 12.96 -10.57 -13.00
C ASN A 34 11.53 -10.34 -12.50
N THR A 35 11.39 -10.03 -11.22
CA THR A 35 10.07 -9.84 -10.59
C THR A 35 9.70 -8.37 -10.39
N GLN A 36 10.66 -7.45 -10.57
CA GLN A 36 10.53 -6.02 -10.26
C GLN A 36 10.14 -5.78 -8.78
N LEU A 37 10.69 -6.58 -7.88
CA LEU A 37 10.40 -6.52 -6.43
C LEU A 37 11.68 -6.24 -5.62
N PHE A 38 11.51 -5.61 -4.47
CA PHE A 38 12.58 -5.23 -3.55
C PHE A 38 12.59 -6.09 -2.29
N ASP A 39 13.79 -6.32 -1.77
CA ASP A 39 14.01 -6.73 -0.39
C ASP A 39 14.49 -5.53 0.42
N VAL A 40 13.92 -5.34 1.60
CA VAL A 40 14.22 -4.23 2.51
C VAL A 40 14.49 -4.74 3.92
N ILE A 41 15.32 -4.01 4.66
CA ILE A 41 15.50 -4.17 6.10
C ILE A 41 14.83 -2.99 6.79
N PHE A 42 13.93 -3.29 7.71
CA PHE A 42 13.41 -2.34 8.67
C PHE A 42 14.21 -2.44 9.97
N ILE A 43 14.76 -1.31 10.42
CA ILE A 43 15.57 -1.20 11.63
C ILE A 43 14.70 -0.60 12.73
N SER A 44 14.55 -1.33 13.82
CA SER A 44 13.87 -0.84 15.01
C SER A 44 14.84 -0.81 16.19
N GLU A 45 14.77 0.28 16.94
CA GLU A 45 15.45 0.41 18.23
C GLU A 45 14.52 -0.17 19.30
N PHE A 46 15.02 -1.14 20.06
CA PHE A 46 14.34 -1.64 21.25
C PHE A 46 14.96 -0.98 22.50
N PRO A 47 14.13 -0.50 23.44
CA PRO A 47 14.58 0.28 24.60
C PRO A 47 15.36 -0.56 25.62
N ASP A 48 15.25 -1.89 25.55
CA ASP A 48 15.94 -2.81 26.45
C ASP A 48 17.11 -3.50 25.70
N ASP A 49 18.13 -3.89 26.45
CA ASP A 49 19.28 -4.66 25.95
C ASP A 49 18.95 -6.16 25.80
N ASN A 50 17.80 -6.58 26.33
CA ASN A 50 17.24 -7.90 26.10
C ASN A 50 16.80 -8.08 24.64
N GLU A 51 17.02 -9.29 24.11
CA GLU A 51 16.47 -9.68 22.81
C GLU A 51 14.94 -9.68 22.88
N PRO A 52 14.22 -9.03 21.94
CA PRO A 52 12.78 -8.99 21.99
C PRO A 52 12.20 -10.40 21.88
N SER A 53 11.13 -10.64 22.63
CA SER A 53 10.36 -11.87 22.49
C SER A 53 9.74 -11.96 21.08
N LEU A 54 9.39 -13.19 20.68
CA LEU A 54 8.72 -13.44 19.41
C LEU A 54 7.40 -12.64 19.28
N ASP A 55 6.65 -12.50 20.36
CA ASP A 55 5.40 -11.73 20.40
C ASP A 55 5.63 -10.23 20.18
N GLU A 56 6.70 -9.67 20.74
CA GLU A 56 7.07 -8.28 20.52
C GLU A 56 7.53 -8.03 19.08
N MET A 57 8.30 -8.97 18.50
CA MET A 57 8.66 -8.93 17.09
C MET A 57 7.43 -8.99 16.18
N PHE A 58 6.50 -9.93 16.42
CA PHE A 58 5.25 -10.00 15.68
C PHE A 58 4.42 -8.72 15.84
N GLY A 59 4.32 -8.19 17.05
CA GLY A 59 3.65 -6.92 17.32
C GLY A 59 4.25 -5.75 16.53
N LEU A 60 5.57 -5.68 16.43
CA LEU A 60 6.27 -4.66 15.65
C LEU A 60 5.96 -4.80 14.15
N VAL A 61 6.05 -6.02 13.59
CA VAL A 61 5.71 -6.27 12.17
C VAL A 61 4.28 -5.85 11.87
N ILE A 62 3.32 -6.21 12.72
CA ILE A 62 1.91 -5.82 12.55
C ILE A 62 1.74 -4.30 12.59
N ARG A 63 2.42 -3.59 13.51
CA ARG A 63 2.37 -2.12 13.58
C ARG A 63 2.91 -1.48 12.30
N VAL A 64 4.06 -1.93 11.82
CA VAL A 64 4.69 -1.46 10.58
C VAL A 64 3.75 -1.64 9.39
N VAL A 65 3.19 -2.84 9.22
CA VAL A 65 2.25 -3.14 8.12
C VAL A 65 0.98 -2.27 8.22
N ASN A 66 0.41 -2.14 9.41
CA ASN A 66 -0.78 -1.32 9.64
C ASN A 66 -0.55 0.16 9.34
N GLU A 67 0.61 0.71 9.69
CA GLU A 67 0.93 2.11 9.39
C GLU A 67 0.98 2.37 7.87
N VAL A 68 1.56 1.46 7.11
CA VAL A 68 1.60 1.51 5.64
C VAL A 68 0.18 1.43 5.04
N ASN A 69 -0.66 0.56 5.58
CA ASN A 69 -2.03 0.39 5.13
C ASN A 69 -2.87 1.64 5.42
N ILE A 70 -2.84 2.17 6.65
CA ILE A 70 -3.61 3.36 7.05
C ILE A 70 -3.23 4.56 6.17
N LYS A 71 -1.93 4.80 5.97
CA LYS A 71 -1.47 5.90 5.12
C LYS A 71 -1.87 5.70 3.67
N THR A 72 -1.85 4.47 3.15
CA THR A 72 -2.33 4.18 1.80
C THR A 72 -3.83 4.43 1.66
N LEU A 73 -4.64 3.99 2.62
CA LEU A 73 -6.09 4.17 2.60
C LEU A 73 -6.48 5.65 2.57
N ASN A 74 -5.71 6.49 3.27
CA ASN A 74 -5.94 7.93 3.31
C ASN A 74 -5.34 8.69 2.11
N CYS A 75 -4.62 8.02 1.20
CA CYS A 75 -4.14 8.68 -0.01
C CYS A 75 -5.28 9.02 -0.98
N SER A 76 -5.12 10.13 -1.71
CA SER A 76 -6.00 10.48 -2.82
C SER A 76 -5.93 9.44 -3.95
N VAL A 77 -7.05 9.21 -4.64
CA VAL A 77 -7.12 8.41 -5.87
C VAL A 77 -6.25 8.97 -7.01
N ASP A 78 -5.85 10.24 -6.95
CA ASP A 78 -4.87 10.82 -7.90
C ASP A 78 -3.49 10.17 -7.78
N ASN A 79 -3.12 9.75 -6.56
CA ASN A 79 -1.75 9.37 -6.21
C ASN A 79 -1.48 7.87 -6.35
N ILE A 80 -2.45 7.09 -6.83
CA ILE A 80 -2.29 5.64 -7.00
C ILE A 80 -2.05 5.23 -8.46
N GLY A 81 -2.01 6.19 -9.39
CA GLY A 81 -1.72 5.93 -10.80
C GLY A 81 -2.92 5.46 -11.62
N LEU A 82 -4.13 5.91 -11.27
CA LEU A 82 -5.31 5.76 -12.12
C LEU A 82 -5.24 6.72 -13.32
N LEU A 83 -5.94 6.37 -14.40
CA LEU A 83 -6.10 7.25 -15.56
C LEU A 83 -6.85 8.52 -15.14
N SER A 84 -6.45 9.68 -15.68
CA SER A 84 -7.01 10.98 -15.30
C SER A 84 -8.54 11.06 -15.50
N HIS A 85 -9.08 10.44 -16.55
CA HIS A 85 -10.52 10.37 -16.76
C HIS A 85 -11.23 9.52 -15.71
N THR A 86 -10.64 8.38 -15.32
CA THR A 86 -11.16 7.53 -14.24
C THR A 86 -11.19 8.28 -12.92
N VAL A 87 -10.11 8.98 -12.59
CA VAL A 87 -10.03 9.82 -11.38
C VAL A 87 -11.13 10.88 -11.38
N ASN A 88 -11.36 11.54 -12.51
CA ASN A 88 -12.41 12.55 -12.63
C ASN A 88 -13.82 11.96 -12.46
N CYS A 89 -14.09 10.77 -13.03
CA CYS A 89 -15.36 10.07 -12.82
C CYS A 89 -15.58 9.73 -11.34
N LEU A 90 -14.56 9.21 -10.66
CA LEU A 90 -14.61 8.86 -9.24
C LEU A 90 -14.86 10.09 -8.36
N LYS A 91 -14.13 11.20 -8.60
CA LYS A 91 -14.31 12.44 -7.84
C LYS A 91 -15.71 13.05 -7.99
N ARG A 92 -16.33 12.92 -9.17
CA ARG A 92 -17.74 13.36 -9.38
C ARG A 92 -18.74 12.51 -8.61
N ALA A 93 -18.38 11.28 -8.27
CA ALA A 93 -19.16 10.39 -7.41
C ALA A 93 -18.77 10.50 -5.92
N ASP A 94 -18.04 11.56 -5.53
CA ASP A 94 -17.53 11.80 -4.18
C ASP A 94 -16.53 10.74 -3.67
N ILE A 95 -15.87 10.03 -4.59
CA ILE A 95 -14.81 9.07 -4.28
C ILE A 95 -13.46 9.77 -4.44
N ASN A 96 -12.92 10.26 -3.31
CA ASN A 96 -11.71 11.07 -3.29
C ASN A 96 -10.48 10.29 -2.79
N THR A 97 -10.67 9.30 -1.92
CA THR A 97 -9.57 8.53 -1.33
C THR A 97 -9.60 7.06 -1.71
N VAL A 98 -8.46 6.36 -1.52
CA VAL A 98 -8.38 4.91 -1.69
C VAL A 98 -9.39 4.20 -0.79
N LYS A 99 -9.56 4.68 0.44
CA LYS A 99 -10.56 4.17 1.39
C LYS A 99 -11.98 4.23 0.83
N ASP A 100 -12.35 5.35 0.20
CA ASP A 100 -13.69 5.50 -0.39
C ASP A 100 -13.88 4.53 -1.54
N LEU A 101 -12.84 4.37 -2.37
CA LEU A 101 -12.84 3.48 -3.53
C LEU A 101 -12.99 2.00 -3.14
N ILE A 102 -12.24 1.50 -2.16
CA ILE A 102 -12.37 0.11 -1.68
C ILE A 102 -13.66 -0.13 -0.89
N GLY A 103 -14.33 0.95 -0.47
CA GLY A 103 -15.65 0.90 0.15
C GLY A 103 -16.76 0.53 -0.83
N GLN A 104 -16.54 0.77 -2.13
CA GLN A 104 -17.51 0.50 -3.20
C GLN A 104 -17.47 -0.95 -3.68
N THR A 105 -18.61 -1.43 -4.17
CA THR A 105 -18.68 -2.69 -4.91
C THR A 105 -18.47 -2.46 -6.40
N GLU A 106 -18.10 -3.51 -7.15
CA GLU A 106 -18.03 -3.42 -8.61
C GLU A 106 -19.36 -2.94 -9.22
N ARG A 107 -20.50 -3.37 -8.66
CA ARG A 107 -21.83 -2.95 -9.11
C ARG A 107 -22.09 -1.46 -8.91
N ASP A 108 -21.61 -0.89 -7.80
CA ASP A 108 -21.76 0.53 -7.51
C ASP A 108 -20.88 1.37 -8.43
N LEU A 109 -19.67 0.88 -8.76
CA LEU A 109 -18.78 1.55 -9.70
C LEU A 109 -19.35 1.62 -11.12
N VAL A 110 -20.01 0.55 -11.61
CA VAL A 110 -20.68 0.56 -12.93
C VAL A 110 -21.78 1.63 -13.03
N ARG A 111 -22.38 2.03 -11.90
CA ARG A 111 -23.41 3.08 -11.88
C ARG A 111 -22.86 4.49 -12.08
N ILE A 112 -21.54 4.67 -11.90
CA ILE A 112 -20.89 5.97 -12.08
C ILE A 112 -20.76 6.27 -13.57
N MET A 113 -21.25 7.43 -13.98
CA MET A 113 -21.17 7.89 -15.37
C MET A 113 -19.70 7.91 -15.85
N GLY A 114 -19.42 7.18 -16.92
CA GLY A 114 -18.08 7.09 -17.52
C GLY A 114 -17.22 5.94 -16.98
N VAL A 115 -17.71 5.15 -16.02
CA VAL A 115 -17.05 3.91 -15.59
C VAL A 115 -17.62 2.74 -16.40
N SER A 116 -16.75 2.07 -17.16
CA SER A 116 -17.07 0.87 -17.94
C SER A 116 -16.44 -0.37 -17.31
N SER A 117 -16.80 -1.56 -17.81
CA SER A 117 -16.13 -2.82 -17.43
C SER A 117 -14.60 -2.77 -17.64
N SER A 118 -14.13 -2.11 -18.70
CA SER A 118 -12.69 -1.88 -18.92
C SER A 118 -12.09 -0.99 -17.83
N THR A 119 -12.79 0.07 -17.44
CA THR A 119 -12.34 1.00 -16.39
C THR A 119 -12.24 0.29 -15.03
N ILE A 120 -13.17 -0.64 -14.74
CA ILE A 120 -13.15 -1.45 -13.51
C ILE A 120 -11.96 -2.40 -13.49
N GLU A 121 -11.64 -3.03 -14.62
CA GLU A 121 -10.45 -3.87 -14.75
C GLU A 121 -9.18 -3.08 -14.44
N ASP A 122 -9.07 -1.86 -14.96
CA ASP A 122 -7.94 -0.97 -14.70
C ASP A 122 -7.87 -0.56 -13.22
N ILE A 123 -9.02 -0.22 -12.61
CA ILE A 123 -9.11 0.06 -11.18
C ILE A 123 -8.64 -1.15 -10.37
N ARG A 124 -9.08 -2.36 -10.70
CA ARG A 124 -8.69 -3.59 -10.01
C ARG A 124 -7.19 -3.85 -10.11
N LYS A 125 -6.61 -3.69 -11.30
CA LYS A 125 -5.17 -3.84 -11.52
C LYS A 125 -4.37 -2.82 -10.72
N VAL A 126 -4.80 -1.55 -10.70
CA VAL A 126 -4.11 -0.50 -9.95
C VAL A 126 -4.23 -0.75 -8.45
N LEU A 127 -5.41 -1.10 -7.94
CA LEU A 127 -5.62 -1.45 -6.54
C LEU A 127 -4.75 -2.64 -6.11
N ALA A 128 -4.65 -3.68 -6.94
CA ALA A 128 -3.79 -4.83 -6.66
C ALA A 128 -2.31 -4.41 -6.53
N LYS A 129 -1.84 -3.46 -7.37
CA LYS A 129 -0.47 -2.91 -7.27
C LYS A 129 -0.22 -2.13 -5.97
N VAL A 130 -1.26 -1.53 -5.38
CA VAL A 130 -1.17 -0.85 -4.08
C VAL A 130 -1.51 -1.75 -2.90
N GLY A 131 -1.80 -3.04 -3.13
CA GLY A 131 -2.05 -4.03 -2.09
C GLY A 131 -3.50 -4.13 -1.62
N PHE A 132 -4.45 -3.61 -2.39
CA PHE A 132 -5.88 -3.62 -2.07
C PHE A 132 -6.69 -4.29 -3.18
N THR A 133 -7.91 -4.70 -2.86
CA THR A 133 -8.87 -5.27 -3.81
C THR A 133 -10.23 -4.60 -3.66
N LEU A 134 -11.01 -4.58 -4.74
CA LEU A 134 -12.41 -4.15 -4.68
C LEU A 134 -13.25 -5.19 -3.94
N LYS A 135 -14.37 -4.73 -3.36
CA LYS A 135 -15.41 -5.63 -2.89
C LYS A 135 -16.16 -6.20 -4.11
N GLY A 136 -16.29 -7.53 -4.12
CA GLY A 136 -17.14 -8.25 -5.09
C GLY A 136 -18.62 -8.05 -4.84
#